data_AF-A0AAE0GK79-F1
#
_entry.id   AF-A0AAE0GK79-F1
#
_cell.length_a   1.000
_cell.length_b   1.000
_cell.length_c   1.000
_cell.angle_alpha   90.00
_cell.angle_beta   90.00
_cell.angle_gamma   90.00
#
_symmetry.space_group_name_H-M   'P 1'
#
loop_
_entity.id
_entity.type
_entity.pdbx_description
1 polymer ?
#
loop_
_entity_poly.entity_id
_entity_poly.type
_entity_poly.pdbx_seq_one_letter_code
_entity_poly.pdbx_strand_id
1 'polypeptide(L)'
;MFGWFCYSCLAAENKAELDGRECHWCDCVMSGAPAVYYTRAQMRAKYALEQDPILDFTTACFFGPCVNCQTARILRQVTELDVQQDTMTKAPETQAMIVSEKQTNSQGERANEHS
;
A
#
# COMPACT_ATOMS: atom_id res chain seq x y z
N MET A 1 -29.65 9.24 1.84
CA MET A 1 -29.02 8.97 3.15
C MET A 1 -28.77 7.46 3.34
N PHE A 2 -27.91 6.85 2.51
CA PHE A 2 -27.41 5.47 2.71
C PHE A 2 -25.93 5.43 3.15
N GLY A 3 -25.30 6.61 3.29
CA GLY A 3 -23.86 6.73 3.56
C GLY A 3 -23.43 6.43 4.99
N TRP A 4 -24.33 6.50 5.99
CA TRP A 4 -23.96 6.28 7.39
C TRP A 4 -23.66 4.80 7.70
N PHE A 5 -24.36 3.87 7.05
CA PHE A 5 -24.08 2.43 7.18
C PHE A 5 -22.80 2.02 6.42
N CYS A 6 -22.44 2.77 5.37
CA CYS A 6 -21.23 2.52 4.58
C CYS A 6 -19.95 3.02 5.27
N TYR A 7 -20.07 3.96 6.22
CA TYR A 7 -18.91 4.50 6.95
C TYR A 7 -18.12 3.42 7.69
N SER A 8 -18.81 2.58 8.45
CA SER A 8 -18.18 1.51 9.23
C SER A 8 -17.57 0.44 8.33
N CYS A 9 -18.20 0.12 7.19
CA CYS A 9 -17.63 -0.77 6.18
C CYS A 9 -16.32 -0.22 5.59
N LEU A 10 -16.31 1.06 5.21
CA LEU A 10 -15.10 1.70 4.67
C LEU A 10 -13.98 1.76 5.73
N ALA A 11 -14.32 1.99 7.00
CA ALA A 11 -13.34 2.03 8.08
C ALA A 11 -12.74 0.64 8.33
N ALA A 12 -13.58 -0.40 8.28
CA ALA A 12 -13.16 -1.80 8.36
C ALA A 12 -12.27 -2.19 7.17
N GLU A 13 -12.65 -1.80 5.95
CA GLU A 13 -11.88 -2.05 4.74
C GLU A 13 -10.51 -1.37 4.79
N ASN A 14 -10.46 -0.07 5.12
CA ASN A 14 -9.20 0.66 5.30
C ASN A 14 -8.29 0.00 6.35
N LYS A 15 -8.87 -0.55 7.43
CA LYS A 15 -8.11 -1.26 8.45
C LYS A 15 -7.58 -2.60 7.92
N ALA A 16 -8.43 -3.38 7.27
CA ALA A 16 -8.06 -4.67 6.70
C ALA A 16 -6.96 -4.52 5.63
N GLU A 17 -7.09 -3.52 4.76
CA GLU A 17 -6.08 -3.17 3.75
C GLU A 17 -4.75 -2.74 4.40
N LEU A 18 -4.80 -1.94 5.46
CA LEU A 18 -3.60 -1.54 6.21
C LEU A 18 -2.89 -2.74 6.87
N ASP A 19 -3.68 -3.66 7.44
CA ASP A 19 -3.24 -4.91 8.08
C ASP A 19 -2.80 -5.98 7.05
N GLY A 20 -3.10 -5.80 5.75
CA GLY A 20 -2.81 -6.78 4.71
C GLY A 20 -3.67 -8.06 4.80
N ARG A 21 -4.90 -7.95 5.28
CA ARG A 21 -5.85 -9.07 5.46
C ARG A 21 -7.19 -8.80 4.77
N GLU A 22 -8.00 -9.84 4.59
CA GLU A 22 -9.37 -9.67 4.10
C GLU A 22 -10.27 -9.01 5.16
N CYS A 23 -11.23 -8.19 4.70
CA CYS A 23 -12.21 -7.55 5.56
C CYS A 23 -13.34 -8.54 5.90
N HIS A 24 -13.58 -8.78 7.20
CA HIS A 24 -14.67 -9.63 7.65
C HIS A 24 -15.87 -8.77 8.10
N TRP A 25 -17.07 -9.34 8.00
CA TRP A 25 -18.30 -8.64 8.42
C TRP A 25 -18.27 -8.17 9.88
N CYS A 26 -17.56 -8.90 10.76
CA CYS A 26 -17.34 -8.51 12.16
C CYS A 26 -16.57 -7.18 12.28
N ASP A 27 -15.64 -6.90 11.37
CA ASP A 27 -14.87 -5.66 11.36
C ASP A 27 -15.80 -4.46 11.11
N CYS A 28 -16.81 -4.62 10.26
CA CYS A 28 -17.80 -3.57 9.99
C CYS A 28 -18.65 -3.22 11.22
N VAL A 29 -18.98 -4.20 12.08
CA VAL A 29 -19.79 -3.98 13.29
C VAL A 29 -19.00 -3.25 14.38
N MET A 30 -17.68 -3.48 14.43
CA MET A 30 -16.79 -2.90 15.45
C MET A 30 -16.13 -1.59 15.02
N SER A 31 -16.45 -1.09 13.82
CA SER A 31 -15.81 0.10 13.24
C SER A 31 -16.55 1.40 13.60
N GLY A 32 -16.14 1.98 14.74
CA GLY A 32 -16.57 3.30 15.23
C GLY A 32 -15.52 4.40 15.06
N ALA A 33 -15.78 5.58 15.63
CA ALA A 33 -14.82 6.69 15.66
C ALA A 33 -13.43 6.30 16.23
N PRO A 34 -13.31 5.46 17.29
CA PRO A 34 -12.00 4.98 17.74
C PRO A 34 -11.27 4.19 16.67
N ALA A 35 -11.98 3.35 15.91
CA ALA A 35 -11.37 2.57 14.84
C ALA A 35 -10.78 3.47 13.76
N VAL A 36 -11.49 4.53 13.34
CA VAL A 36 -10.96 5.48 12.34
C VAL A 36 -9.76 6.25 12.85
N TYR A 37 -9.76 6.68 14.12
CA TYR A 37 -8.60 7.30 14.74
C TYR A 37 -7.38 6.37 14.72
N TYR A 38 -7.53 5.13 15.21
CA TYR A 38 -6.42 4.17 15.28
C TYR A 38 -5.92 3.76 13.90
N THR A 39 -6.81 3.48 12.95
CA THR A 39 -6.43 3.13 11.57
C THR A 39 -5.66 4.27 10.93
N ARG A 40 -6.08 5.52 11.11
CA ARG A 40 -5.36 6.69 10.60
C ARG A 40 -4.00 6.86 11.26
N ALA A 41 -3.91 6.73 12.59
CA ALA A 41 -2.66 6.83 13.32
C ALA A 41 -1.66 5.74 12.88
N GLN A 42 -2.12 4.50 12.76
CA GLN A 42 -1.30 3.38 12.28
C GLN A 42 -0.85 3.58 10.83
N MET A 43 -1.74 4.03 9.95
CA MET A 43 -1.40 4.34 8.56
C MET A 43 -0.30 5.41 8.49
N ARG A 44 -0.47 6.51 9.23
CA ARG A 44 0.55 7.57 9.28
C ARG A 44 1.87 7.08 9.86
N ALA A 45 1.84 6.22 10.88
CA ALA A 45 3.05 5.62 11.44
C ALA A 45 3.75 4.69 10.42
N LYS A 46 2.99 3.86 9.70
CA LYS A 46 3.50 2.89 8.71
C LYS A 46 4.20 3.59 7.54
N TYR A 47 3.63 4.69 7.05
CA TYR A 47 4.14 5.43 5.89
C TYR A 47 4.90 6.71 6.26
N ALA A 48 5.35 6.85 7.51
CA ALA A 48 6.11 8.01 8.02
C ALA A 48 5.49 9.39 7.69
N LEU A 49 4.16 9.49 7.76
CA LEU A 49 3.42 10.75 7.57
C LEU A 49 3.32 11.54 8.88
N GLU A 50 3.23 12.85 8.77
CA GLU A 50 3.07 13.74 9.92
C GLU A 50 1.80 13.40 10.74
N GLN A 51 1.98 13.32 12.06
CA GLN A 51 0.92 13.00 13.01
C GLN A 51 0.61 14.22 13.89
N ASP A 52 -0.65 14.65 13.87
CA ASP A 52 -1.22 15.56 14.87
C ASP A 52 -2.33 14.81 15.61
N PRO A 53 -2.06 14.29 16.82
CA PRO A 53 -3.01 13.45 17.54
C PRO A 53 -4.27 14.22 18.00
N ILE A 54 -4.16 15.52 18.25
CA ILE A 54 -5.30 16.35 18.66
C ILE A 54 -6.21 16.59 17.45
N LEU A 55 -5.61 16.97 16.32
CA LEU A 55 -6.37 17.15 15.08
C LEU A 55 -6.98 15.83 14.60
N ASP A 56 -6.26 14.72 14.69
CA ASP A 56 -6.78 13.41 14.29
C ASP A 56 -7.93 12.94 15.18
N PHE A 57 -7.82 13.13 16.50
CA PHE A 57 -8.89 12.78 17.41
C PHE A 57 -10.14 13.64 17.16
N THR A 58 -9.97 14.96 17.10
CA THR A 58 -11.09 15.88 16.85
C THR A 58 -11.74 15.62 15.49
N THR A 59 -10.96 15.42 14.44
CA THR A 59 -11.51 15.14 13.11
C THR A 59 -12.16 13.75 13.03
N ALA A 60 -11.64 12.73 13.72
CA ALA A 60 -12.30 11.43 13.80
C ALA A 60 -13.65 11.49 14.54
N CYS A 61 -13.75 12.31 15.59
CA CYS A 61 -15.00 12.47 16.36
C CYS A 61 -16.07 13.26 15.60
N PHE A 62 -15.72 14.38 14.96
CA PHE A 62 -16.70 15.29 14.33
C PHE A 62 -16.85 15.10 12.83
N PHE A 63 -15.82 14.59 12.16
CA PHE A 63 -15.73 14.47 10.70
C PHE A 63 -15.35 13.05 10.27
N GLY A 64 -15.69 12.04 11.08
CA GLY A 64 -15.37 10.63 10.86
C GLY A 64 -15.51 10.20 9.39
N PRO A 65 -16.68 10.38 8.74
CA PRO A 65 -16.85 10.01 7.32
C PRO A 65 -15.86 10.66 6.36
N CYS A 66 -15.61 11.96 6.52
CA CYS A 66 -14.67 12.70 5.68
C CYS A 66 -13.22 12.23 5.91
N VAL A 67 -12.83 12.04 7.17
CA VAL A 67 -11.51 11.54 7.55
C VAL A 67 -11.29 10.13 7.02
N ASN A 68 -12.31 9.29 7.04
CA ASN A 68 -12.23 7.92 6.57
C ASN A 68 -12.09 7.86 5.04
N CYS A 69 -12.83 8.68 4.30
CA CYS A 69 -12.63 8.85 2.86
C CYS A 69 -11.23 9.39 2.53
N GLN A 70 -10.74 10.35 3.32
CA GLN A 70 -9.37 10.87 3.13
C GLN A 70 -8.33 9.79 3.40
N THR A 71 -8.53 8.98 4.45
CA THR A 71 -7.64 7.88 4.82
C THR A 71 -7.59 6.82 3.71
N ALA A 72 -8.74 6.44 3.14
CA ALA A 72 -8.82 5.53 1.99
C ALA A 72 -8.05 6.05 0.76
N ARG A 73 -8.20 7.35 0.45
CA ARG A 73 -7.50 7.97 -0.68
C ARG A 73 -5.98 7.95 -0.49
N ILE A 74 -5.51 8.28 0.72
CA ILE A 74 -4.08 8.26 1.04
C ILE A 74 -3.56 6.83 0.96
N LEU A 75 -4.28 5.86 1.53
CA LEU A 75 -3.88 4.45 1.55
C LEU A 75 -3.65 3.92 0.13
N ARG A 76 -4.58 4.18 -0.79
CA ARG A 76 -4.41 3.81 -2.21
C ARG A 76 -3.18 4.43 -2.86
N GLN A 77 -2.93 5.72 -2.61
CA GLN A 77 -1.77 6.42 -3.17
C GLN A 77 -0.45 5.85 -2.67
N VAL A 78 -0.33 5.55 -1.38
CA VAL A 78 0.91 5.00 -0.81
C VAL A 78 1.13 3.54 -1.21
N THR A 79 0.06 2.74 -1.31
CA THR A 79 0.16 1.35 -1.78
C THR A 79 0.60 1.26 -3.25
N GLU A 80 0.15 2.17 -4.11
CA GLU A 80 0.65 2.25 -5.49
C GLU A 80 2.16 2.57 -5.56
N LEU A 81 2.65 3.43 -4.66
CA LEU A 81 4.07 3.79 -4.58
C LEU A 81 4.93 2.61 -4.07
N ASP A 82 4.46 1.85 -3.09
CA ASP A 82 5.15 0.66 -2.59
C ASP A 82 5.33 -0.40 -3.69
N VAL A 83 4.30 -0.65 -4.50
CA VAL A 83 4.38 -1.60 -5.63
C VAL A 83 5.38 -1.13 -6.67
N GLN A 84 5.46 0.18 -6.95
CA GLN A 84 6.47 0.73 -7.85
C GLN A 84 7.89 0.54 -7.32
N GLN A 85 8.10 0.76 -6.01
CA GLN A 85 9.41 0.59 -5.38
C GLN A 85 9.87 -0.87 -5.37
N ASP A 86 8.96 -1.81 -5.12
CA ASP A 86 9.21 -3.25 -5.23
C ASP A 86 9.58 -3.68 -6.67
N THR A 87 8.94 -3.06 -7.65
CA THR A 87 9.23 -3.35 -9.07
C THR A 87 10.64 -2.85 -9.45
N MET A 88 11.04 -1.66 -8.97
CA MET A 88 12.35 -1.10 -9.26
C MET A 88 13.49 -1.85 -8.56
N THR A 89 13.25 -2.37 -7.35
CA THR A 89 14.27 -3.09 -6.56
C THR A 89 14.50 -4.52 -7.04
N LYS A 90 13.50 -5.18 -7.64
CA LYS A 90 13.65 -6.54 -8.23
C LYS A 90 14.20 -6.56 -9.66
N ALA A 91 14.23 -5.42 -10.35
CA ALA A 91 14.70 -5.34 -11.74
C ALA A 91 16.21 -5.55 -12.00
N PRO A 92 17.17 -5.29 -11.09
CA PRO A 92 18.58 -5.31 -11.47
C PRO A 92 19.17 -6.71 -11.66
N GLU A 93 18.58 -7.76 -11.07
CA GLU A 93 19.16 -9.11 -11.15
C GLU A 93 18.93 -9.79 -12.52
N THR A 94 17.80 -9.50 -13.19
CA THR A 94 17.51 -10.08 -14.51
C THR A 94 18.38 -9.48 -15.61
N GLN A 95 18.81 -8.22 -15.48
CA GLN A 95 19.69 -7.59 -16.47
C GLN A 95 21.13 -8.09 -16.40
N ALA A 96 21.61 -8.54 -15.23
CA ALA A 96 22.95 -9.11 -15.08
C ALA A 96 23.09 -10.48 -15.79
N MET A 97 22.05 -11.31 -15.79
CA MET A 97 22.08 -12.61 -16.48
C MET A 97 22.06 -12.48 -18.01
N ILE A 98 21.25 -11.57 -18.57
CA ILE A 98 21.18 -11.37 -20.03
C ILE A 98 22.50 -10.83 -20.60
N VAL A 99 23.26 -10.05 -19.82
CA VAL A 99 24.58 -9.56 -20.23
C VAL A 99 25.63 -10.69 -20.22
N SER A 100 25.59 -11.61 -19.25
CA SER A 100 26.50 -12.77 -19.24
C SER A 100 26.24 -13.71 -20.41
N GLU A 101 24.98 -13.96 -20.76
CA GLU A 101 24.63 -14.92 -21.82
C GLU A 101 25.05 -14.42 -23.23
N LYS A 102 24.98 -13.10 -23.46
CA LYS A 102 25.49 -12.49 -24.70
C LYS A 102 27.01 -12.55 -24.83
N GLN A 103 27.76 -12.47 -23.73
CA GLN A 103 29.22 -12.56 -23.80
C GLN A 103 29.70 -13.97 -24.16
N THR A 104 29.06 -15.02 -23.65
CA THR A 104 29.40 -16.41 -23.98
C THR A 104 29.12 -16.78 -25.43
N ASN A 105 28.05 -16.25 -26.05
CA ASN A 105 27.72 -16.60 -27.43
C ASN A 105 28.68 -15.95 -28.46
N SER A 106 29.18 -14.74 -28.16
CA SER A 106 30.13 -14.03 -29.05
C SER A 106 31.55 -14.63 -29.12
N GLN A 107 31.91 -15.49 -28.17
CA GLN A 107 33.20 -16.20 -28.19
C GLN A 107 33.13 -17.53 -28.95
N GLY A 108 31.95 -18.14 -29.08
CA GLY A 108 31.75 -19.39 -29.82
C GLY A 108 31.84 -19.21 -31.35
N GLU A 109 31.33 -18.10 -31.89
CA GLU A 109 31.32 -17.88 -33.34
C GLU A 109 32.71 -17.62 -33.93
N ARG A 110 33.65 -17.05 -33.15
CA ARG A 110 35.03 -16.80 -33.61
C ARG A 110 35.89 -18.06 -33.73
N ALA A 111 35.45 -19.20 -33.21
CA ALA A 111 36.21 -20.45 -33.29
C ALA A 111 35.95 -21.26 -34.57
N ASN A 112 34.91 -20.92 -35.36
CA ASN A 112 34.45 -21.75 -36.47
C ASN A 112 34.83 -21.23 -37.88
N GLU A 113 35.53 -20.09 -37.99
CA GLU A 113 35.99 -19.54 -39.28
C GLU A 113 37.39 -20.02 -39.70
N HIS A 114 38.02 -20.91 -38.94
CA HIS A 114 39.41 -21.35 -39.16
C HIS A 114 39.59 -22.87 -39.36
N SER A 115 38.55 -23.62 -39.74
CA SER A 115 38.64 -25.04 -40.11
C SER A 115 38.25 -25.30 -41.57
#